data_AF-A0A2T2NQU8-F1
#
_entry.id   AF-A0A2T2NQU8-F1
#
_cell.length_a   1.000
_cell.length_b   1.000
_cell.length_c   1.000
_cell.angle_alpha   90.00
_cell.angle_beta   90.00
_cell.angle_gamma   90.00
#
_symmetry.space_group_name_H-M   'P 1'
#
loop_
_entity.id
_entity.type
_entity.pdbx_description
1 polymer ?
#
loop_
_entity_poly.entity_id
_entity_poly.type
_entity_poly.pdbx_seq_one_letter_code
_entity_poly.pdbx_strand_id
1 'polypeptide(L)'
;MSARIPSRRLGQSALASFRPSTARLTPFTAARHLSNTASHCKESDYSNPLLQKYFEKKEAEGEPGAAKRPSLGGGKLLDEKKTIFDPIDEVPGAYKGMEEKDPAGYIELLKAETERGRLAAKEREKTHTYLKTDPDPRGRIEWERKKVLQGLKRKGRLTKEVALARTERESLYRSPFLSTSTKKLTRVMHQLAGKTVEEALIQLRFSKKKVALDVMKGLQVARDEAIVGRGMGLGQADAKEVWERARDEGKTVEEIETDPYLADGTRKRRAVQQPKLIELKDGRKKLVADPTEMYIAQAWVGPGEYGKSIECRAQGRMNLLRHRTASFSVLLKEEKTRMRISDEIKKKRDNRKLWQPLPDRPVTTQRQFCLW
;
A
#
# COMPACT_ATOMS: atom_id res chain seq x y z
N MET A 1 51.54 28.47 24.31
CA MET A 1 51.01 27.96 25.59
C MET A 1 50.34 29.11 26.32
N SER A 2 49.03 29.29 26.14
CA SER A 2 48.25 30.33 26.83
C SER A 2 46.92 29.73 27.26
N ALA A 3 46.83 29.38 28.54
CA ALA A 3 45.65 28.77 29.14
C ALA A 3 44.54 29.82 29.31
N ARG A 4 43.41 29.63 28.63
CA ARG A 4 42.17 30.38 28.89
C ARG A 4 41.30 29.54 29.81
N ILE A 5 41.16 29.99 31.05
CA ILE A 5 40.21 29.44 32.03
C ILE A 5 38.83 30.06 31.72
N PRO A 6 37.73 29.27 31.64
CA PRO A 6 36.39 29.83 31.53
C PRO A 6 35.86 30.30 32.89
N SER A 7 35.36 31.53 32.94
CA SER A 7 34.64 32.10 34.08
C SER A 7 33.33 31.36 34.32
N ARG A 8 33.17 30.77 35.52
CA ARG A 8 31.90 30.27 36.04
C ARG A 8 30.92 31.45 36.22
N ARG A 9 29.78 31.43 35.52
CA ARG A 9 28.60 32.22 35.92
C ARG A 9 27.74 31.36 36.84
N LEU A 10 27.77 31.68 38.13
CA LEU A 10 26.69 31.43 39.07
C LEU A 10 25.65 32.54 38.87
N GLY A 11 24.36 32.18 38.84
CA GLY A 11 23.26 33.13 38.87
C GLY A 11 22.31 33.01 37.67
N GLN A 12 21.26 32.21 37.84
CA GLN A 12 19.85 32.67 37.89
C GLN A 12 18.91 31.48 37.66
N SER A 13 18.54 30.85 38.76
CA SER A 13 17.25 30.20 38.94
C SER A 13 16.16 31.28 39.06
N ALA A 14 15.08 31.16 38.27
CA ALA A 14 13.70 31.61 38.57
C ALA A 14 12.89 31.99 37.32
N LEU A 15 12.90 31.18 36.24
CA LEU A 15 11.89 31.25 35.17
C LEU A 15 11.52 29.85 34.65
N ALA A 16 11.24 28.94 35.59
CA ALA A 16 10.75 27.59 35.31
C ALA A 16 9.47 27.31 36.10
N SER A 17 8.51 28.22 36.01
CA SER A 17 7.13 28.03 36.44
C SER A 17 6.25 28.65 35.35
N PHE A 18 5.19 27.96 34.94
CA PHE A 18 4.32 28.26 33.80
C PHE A 18 4.79 27.75 32.42
N ARG A 19 4.93 26.42 32.30
CA ARG A 19 4.47 25.75 31.08
C ARG A 19 3.08 25.17 31.36
N PRO A 20 2.02 25.53 30.60
CA PRO A 20 0.77 24.81 30.71
C PRO A 20 1.01 23.39 30.23
N SER A 21 1.04 22.46 31.19
CA SER A 21 0.92 21.04 30.90
C SER A 21 -0.45 20.84 30.28
N THR A 22 -0.51 20.81 28.95
CA THR A 22 -1.64 20.16 28.27
C THR A 22 -1.52 18.68 28.59
N ALA A 23 -2.10 18.27 29.70
CA ALA A 23 -2.44 16.89 29.97
C ALA A 23 -3.42 16.48 28.88
N ARG A 24 -2.88 16.03 27.74
CA ARG A 24 -3.63 15.14 26.87
C ARG A 24 -3.85 13.91 27.72
N LEU A 25 -5.06 13.77 28.25
CA LEU A 25 -5.63 12.48 28.57
C LEU A 25 -5.50 11.68 27.28
N THR A 26 -4.40 10.95 27.14
CA THR A 26 -4.40 9.78 26.27
C THR A 26 -5.57 8.95 26.78
N PRO A 27 -6.60 8.66 25.96
CA PRO A 27 -7.46 7.57 26.34
C PRO A 27 -6.50 6.39 26.47
N PHE A 28 -6.28 5.93 27.70
CA PHE A 28 -5.99 4.53 27.89
C PHE A 28 -7.19 3.85 27.25
N THR A 29 -7.08 3.55 25.95
CA THR A 29 -7.71 2.38 25.41
C THR A 29 -7.14 1.29 26.30
N ALA A 30 -7.88 0.95 27.35
CA ALA A 30 -7.83 -0.38 27.90
C ALA A 30 -8.09 -1.25 26.68
N ALA A 31 -6.99 -1.65 26.03
CA ALA A 31 -6.98 -2.87 25.28
C ALA A 31 -7.44 -3.87 26.32
N ARG A 32 -8.74 -4.19 26.27
CA ARG A 32 -9.22 -5.48 26.72
C ARG A 32 -8.46 -6.45 25.83
N HIS A 33 -7.22 -6.73 26.19
CA HIS A 33 -6.62 -8.01 25.95
C HIS A 33 -7.63 -8.95 26.59
N LEU A 34 -8.55 -9.49 25.78
CA LEU A 34 -9.08 -10.81 26.00
C LEU A 34 -7.84 -11.69 26.01
N SER A 35 -7.20 -11.75 27.17
CA SER A 35 -6.00 -12.51 27.41
C SER A 35 -6.45 -13.94 27.23
N ASN A 36 -6.16 -14.50 26.07
CA ASN A 36 -6.26 -15.92 25.81
C ASN A 36 -5.11 -16.60 26.56
N THR A 37 -5.07 -16.44 27.88
CA THR A 37 -4.36 -17.33 28.77
C THR A 37 -5.23 -18.57 28.84
N ALA A 38 -5.04 -19.46 27.86
CA ALA A 38 -5.51 -20.83 27.98
C ALA A 38 -4.67 -21.50 29.08
N SER A 39 -4.91 -21.11 30.34
CA SER A 39 -4.68 -22.00 31.46
C SER A 39 -5.62 -23.17 31.26
N HIS A 40 -5.11 -24.38 31.46
CA HIS A 40 -5.85 -25.63 31.42
C HIS A 40 -6.91 -25.61 32.54
N CYS A 41 -8.01 -24.90 32.29
CA CYS A 41 -9.17 -24.78 33.15
C CYS A 41 -10.28 -25.54 32.43
N LYS A 42 -10.95 -26.43 33.15
CA LYS A 42 -12.12 -27.21 32.72
C LYS A 42 -13.02 -26.33 31.83
N GLU A 43 -13.52 -26.88 30.72
CA GLU A 43 -14.54 -26.26 29.87
C GLU A 43 -15.61 -25.64 30.77
N SER A 44 -15.51 -24.33 30.96
CA SER A 44 -16.58 -23.56 31.55
C SER A 44 -17.42 -23.16 30.35
N ASP A 45 -18.73 -23.36 30.44
CA ASP A 45 -19.66 -22.91 29.43
C ASP A 45 -19.53 -21.39 29.30
N TYR A 46 -18.70 -20.93 28.35
CA TYR A 46 -18.59 -19.53 27.96
C TYR A 46 -19.83 -19.09 27.14
N SER A 47 -20.94 -19.83 27.24
CA SER A 47 -22.23 -19.45 26.68
C SER A 47 -22.76 -18.26 27.48
N ASN A 48 -22.47 -17.06 27.00
CA ASN A 48 -23.16 -15.89 27.48
C ASN A 48 -24.58 -15.94 26.86
N PRO A 49 -25.64 -16.22 27.64
CA PRO A 49 -26.99 -16.38 27.10
C PRO A 49 -27.50 -15.07 26.48
N LEU A 50 -26.96 -13.91 26.88
CA LEU A 50 -27.27 -12.63 26.26
C LEU A 50 -26.61 -12.49 24.89
N LEU A 51 -25.39 -13.03 24.73
CA LEU A 51 -24.66 -13.03 23.47
C LEU A 51 -25.29 -14.02 22.48
N GLN A 52 -25.68 -15.21 22.95
CA GLN A 52 -26.45 -16.18 22.18
C GLN A 52 -27.79 -15.59 21.75
N LYS A 53 -28.58 -15.03 22.68
CA LYS A 53 -29.82 -14.33 22.34
C LYS A 53 -29.60 -13.14 21.39
N TYR A 54 -28.48 -12.42 21.50
CA TYR A 54 -28.15 -11.34 20.60
C TYR A 54 -27.79 -11.85 19.20
N PHE A 55 -27.04 -12.94 19.08
CA PHE A 55 -26.73 -13.57 17.80
C PHE A 55 -27.97 -14.23 17.19
N GLU A 56 -28.75 -14.99 17.95
CA GLU A 56 -30.05 -15.53 17.52
C GLU A 56 -31.00 -14.43 17.10
N LYS A 57 -31.05 -13.31 17.84
CA LYS A 57 -31.84 -12.14 17.47
C LYS A 57 -31.29 -11.47 16.21
N LYS A 58 -29.97 -11.40 16.02
CA LYS A 58 -29.36 -10.87 14.79
C LYS A 58 -29.58 -11.76 13.57
N GLU A 59 -29.54 -13.08 13.76
CA GLU A 59 -29.81 -14.09 12.75
C GLU A 59 -31.31 -14.11 12.40
N ALA A 60 -32.19 -13.97 13.40
CA ALA A 60 -33.64 -13.91 13.22
C ALA A 60 -34.13 -12.55 12.67
N GLU A 61 -33.48 -11.45 13.04
CA GLU A 61 -33.73 -10.12 12.47
C GLU A 61 -33.18 -10.00 11.04
N GLY A 62 -32.25 -10.88 10.64
CA GLY A 62 -31.48 -10.74 9.40
C GLY A 62 -30.63 -9.47 9.41
N GLU A 63 -29.67 -9.36 8.50
CA GLU A 63 -28.96 -8.08 8.31
C GLU A 63 -29.99 -6.93 8.15
N PRO A 64 -29.84 -5.78 8.83
CA PRO A 64 -30.77 -4.66 8.70
C PRO A 64 -30.63 -4.04 7.30
N GLY A 65 -31.33 -4.66 6.34
CA GLY A 65 -31.10 -4.49 4.91
C GLY A 65 -31.56 -5.67 4.07
N ALA A 66 -31.66 -6.87 4.65
CA ALA A 66 -32.53 -7.92 4.14
C ALA A 66 -33.96 -7.51 4.52
N ALA A 67 -34.77 -7.13 3.54
CA ALA A 67 -36.20 -6.97 3.77
C ALA A 67 -36.69 -8.19 4.57
N LYS A 68 -37.41 -7.97 5.68
CA LYS A 68 -38.15 -9.07 6.34
C LYS A 68 -38.83 -9.83 5.22
N ARG A 69 -38.52 -11.12 5.03
CA ARG A 69 -39.37 -11.97 4.19
C ARG A 69 -40.78 -11.69 4.67
N PRO A 70 -41.66 -11.11 3.84
CA PRO A 70 -43.00 -10.78 4.29
C PRO A 70 -43.56 -12.08 4.85
N SER A 71 -44.02 -12.06 6.11
CA SER A 71 -44.82 -13.16 6.62
C SER A 71 -45.94 -13.36 5.60
N LEU A 72 -46.08 -14.57 5.07
CA LEU A 72 -47.20 -14.95 4.21
C LEU A 72 -48.48 -14.76 5.03
N GLY A 73 -49.00 -13.54 5.08
CA GLY A 73 -50.37 -13.28 5.45
C GLY A 73 -51.21 -14.00 4.42
N GLY A 74 -52.15 -14.84 4.85
CA GLY A 74 -53.04 -15.60 3.97
C GLY A 74 -53.61 -14.67 2.90
N GLY A 75 -53.10 -14.81 1.68
CA GLY A 75 -53.48 -13.95 0.56
C GLY A 75 -54.87 -14.33 0.07
N LYS A 76 -55.69 -13.32 -0.20
CA LYS A 76 -56.74 -13.46 -1.21
C LYS A 76 -56.06 -13.81 -2.54
N LEU A 77 -56.69 -14.66 -3.35
CA LEU A 77 -56.23 -15.03 -4.69
C LEU A 77 -55.83 -13.74 -5.42
N LEU A 78 -54.57 -13.64 -5.85
CA LEU A 78 -54.09 -12.52 -6.66
C LEU A 78 -54.97 -12.47 -7.93
N ASP A 79 -55.43 -11.27 -8.31
CA ASP A 79 -56.00 -11.07 -9.65
C ASP A 79 -55.07 -11.74 -10.67
N GLU A 80 -55.59 -12.60 -11.54
CA GLU A 80 -54.85 -13.49 -12.46
C GLU A 80 -53.84 -12.78 -13.39
N LYS A 81 -53.76 -11.45 -13.32
CA LYS A 81 -52.99 -10.55 -14.18
C LYS A 81 -51.84 -9.80 -13.47
N LYS A 82 -51.62 -10.04 -12.18
CA LYS A 82 -50.48 -9.50 -11.41
C LYS A 82 -49.54 -10.62 -11.00
N THR A 83 -48.36 -10.66 -11.60
CA THR A 83 -47.31 -11.61 -11.28
C THR A 83 -46.36 -11.03 -10.23
N ILE A 84 -45.66 -11.90 -9.51
CA ILE A 84 -44.62 -11.50 -8.54
C ILE A 84 -43.50 -10.67 -9.20
N PHE A 85 -43.39 -10.75 -10.53
CA PHE A 85 -42.40 -10.08 -11.36
C PHE A 85 -43.03 -9.01 -12.25
N ASP A 86 -44.00 -8.24 -11.72
CA ASP A 86 -44.57 -7.12 -12.46
C ASP A 86 -43.52 -5.98 -12.54
N PRO A 87 -43.07 -5.57 -13.74
CA PRO A 87 -41.99 -4.57 -13.90
C PRO A 87 -42.27 -3.22 -13.24
N ILE A 88 -43.55 -2.91 -13.00
CA ILE A 88 -44.03 -1.68 -12.35
C ILE A 88 -43.63 -1.65 -10.86
N ASP A 89 -43.59 -2.80 -10.19
CA ASP A 89 -43.33 -2.90 -8.76
C ASP A 89 -41.81 -2.99 -8.45
N GLU A 90 -41.03 -3.51 -9.40
CA GLU A 90 -39.57 -3.66 -9.24
C GLU A 90 -38.78 -2.41 -9.62
N VAL A 91 -39.25 -1.64 -10.60
CA VAL A 91 -38.52 -0.50 -11.16
C VAL A 91 -39.36 0.78 -11.03
N PRO A 92 -39.04 1.68 -10.08
CA PRO A 92 -39.78 2.91 -9.88
C PRO A 92 -39.85 3.76 -11.16
N GLY A 93 -41.06 3.93 -11.70
CA GLY A 93 -41.32 4.69 -12.93
C GLY A 93 -41.50 3.84 -14.20
N ALA A 94 -41.35 2.52 -14.12
CA ALA A 94 -41.72 1.62 -15.22
C ALA A 94 -43.25 1.49 -15.35
N TYR A 95 -43.76 1.45 -16.58
CA TYR A 95 -45.17 1.16 -16.86
C TYR A 95 -45.32 -0.20 -17.57
N LYS A 96 -46.52 -0.77 -17.50
CA LYS A 96 -46.84 -2.08 -18.09
C LYS A 96 -46.61 -2.05 -19.61
N GLY A 97 -45.73 -2.92 -20.12
CA GLY A 97 -45.37 -3.00 -21.53
C GLY A 97 -44.30 -2.00 -22.00
N MET A 98 -43.64 -1.28 -21.08
CA MET A 98 -42.49 -0.41 -21.42
C MET A 98 -41.33 -1.22 -22.03
N GLU A 99 -41.15 -2.48 -21.61
CA GLU A 99 -40.12 -3.37 -22.14
C GLU A 99 -40.23 -3.59 -23.66
N GLU A 100 -41.46 -3.65 -24.17
CA GLU A 100 -41.75 -3.92 -25.58
C GLU A 100 -41.88 -2.63 -26.40
N LYS A 101 -42.42 -1.55 -25.81
CA LYS A 101 -42.60 -0.26 -26.48
C LYS A 101 -41.32 0.57 -26.55
N ASP A 102 -40.55 0.60 -25.45
CA ASP A 102 -39.36 1.46 -25.28
C ASP A 102 -38.25 0.69 -24.52
N PRO A 103 -37.62 -0.32 -25.16
CA PRO A 103 -36.64 -1.19 -24.49
C PRO A 103 -35.42 -0.42 -23.97
N ALA A 104 -35.01 0.64 -24.66
CA ALA A 104 -33.90 1.49 -24.24
C ALA A 104 -34.20 2.24 -22.93
N GLY A 105 -35.40 2.81 -22.79
CA GLY A 105 -35.82 3.53 -21.58
C GLY A 105 -35.95 2.61 -20.38
N TYR A 106 -36.45 1.38 -20.59
CA TYR A 106 -36.52 0.37 -19.55
C TYR A 106 -35.13 -0.07 -19.04
N ILE A 107 -34.18 -0.30 -19.96
CA ILE A 107 -32.78 -0.64 -19.60
C ILE A 107 -32.13 0.50 -18.82
N GLU A 108 -32.39 1.76 -19.17
CA GLU A 108 -31.88 2.91 -18.42
C GLU A 108 -32.45 2.98 -17.00
N LEU A 109 -33.74 2.71 -16.81
CA LEU A 109 -34.34 2.63 -15.48
C LEU A 109 -33.77 1.48 -14.64
N LEU A 110 -33.55 0.30 -15.24
CA LEU A 110 -32.86 -0.81 -14.57
C LEU A 110 -31.43 -0.45 -14.17
N LYS A 111 -30.69 0.23 -15.04
CA LYS A 111 -29.35 0.76 -14.72
C LYS A 111 -29.42 1.79 -13.59
N ALA A 112 -30.42 2.66 -13.57
CA ALA A 112 -30.61 3.64 -12.52
C ALA A 112 -30.91 2.98 -11.16
N GLU A 113 -31.77 1.96 -11.15
CA GLU A 113 -32.14 1.25 -9.92
C GLU A 113 -31.00 0.38 -9.37
N THR A 114 -30.25 -0.29 -10.26
CA THR A 114 -29.02 -1.01 -9.86
C THR A 114 -27.95 -0.06 -9.32
N GLU A 115 -27.76 1.12 -9.91
CA GLU A 115 -26.87 2.15 -9.37
C GLU A 115 -27.38 2.70 -8.03
N ARG A 116 -28.69 2.91 -7.85
CA ARG A 116 -29.28 3.29 -6.55
C ARG A 116 -29.02 2.23 -5.48
N GLY A 117 -29.27 0.97 -5.78
CA GLY A 117 -28.98 -0.15 -4.88
C GLY A 117 -27.48 -0.22 -4.52
N ARG A 118 -26.60 0.01 -5.51
CA ARG A 118 -25.15 0.09 -5.31
C ARG A 118 -24.74 1.26 -4.42
N LEU A 119 -25.36 2.43 -4.58
CA LEU A 119 -25.12 3.60 -3.73
C LEU A 119 -25.59 3.34 -2.30
N ALA A 120 -26.78 2.78 -2.11
CA ALA A 120 -27.31 2.41 -0.80
C ALA A 120 -26.42 1.36 -0.10
N ALA A 121 -25.93 0.35 -0.83
CA ALA A 121 -24.97 -0.62 -0.30
C ALA A 121 -23.67 0.05 0.16
N LYS A 122 -23.10 0.97 -0.65
CA LYS A 122 -21.92 1.76 -0.27
C LYS A 122 -22.18 2.63 0.97
N GLU A 123 -23.37 3.19 1.13
CA GLU A 123 -23.72 3.96 2.33
C GLU A 123 -23.80 3.08 3.57
N ARG A 124 -24.38 1.88 3.48
CA ARG A 124 -24.37 0.87 4.56
C ARG A 124 -22.94 0.45 4.92
N GLU A 125 -22.10 0.17 3.93
CA GLU A 125 -20.69 -0.14 4.17
C GLU A 125 -19.97 1.03 4.87
N LYS A 126 -20.20 2.27 4.42
CA LYS A 126 -19.67 3.47 5.08
C LYS A 126 -20.12 3.55 6.52
N THR A 127 -21.40 3.34 6.84
CA THR A 127 -21.88 3.42 8.24
C THR A 127 -21.27 2.32 9.11
N HIS A 128 -21.16 1.09 8.60
CA HIS A 128 -20.52 -0.02 9.33
C HIS A 128 -19.03 0.20 9.58
N THR A 129 -18.33 0.75 8.58
CA THR A 129 -16.88 1.01 8.65
C THR A 129 -16.53 2.34 9.31
N TYR A 130 -17.48 3.26 9.47
CA TYR A 130 -17.24 4.65 9.86
C TYR A 130 -16.38 4.78 11.12
N LEU A 131 -16.71 4.04 12.17
CA LEU A 131 -15.96 4.05 13.43
C LEU A 131 -14.52 3.50 13.29
N LYS A 132 -14.28 2.61 12.31
CA LYS A 132 -12.98 2.02 12.02
C LYS A 132 -12.15 2.90 11.08
N THR A 133 -12.77 3.54 10.09
CA THR A 133 -12.10 4.37 9.09
C THR A 133 -11.79 5.76 9.64
N ASP A 134 -12.72 6.37 10.38
CA ASP A 134 -12.63 7.74 10.90
C ASP A 134 -12.89 7.77 12.43
N PRO A 135 -11.95 7.27 13.26
CA PRO A 135 -12.14 7.25 14.71
C PRO A 135 -12.15 8.66 15.36
N ASP A 136 -11.51 9.66 14.72
CA ASP A 136 -11.49 11.06 15.18
C ASP A 136 -11.88 12.02 14.04
N PRO A 137 -13.19 12.31 13.88
CA PRO A 137 -13.66 13.18 12.81
C PRO A 137 -13.27 14.65 13.01
N ARG A 138 -13.12 15.12 14.25
CA ARG A 138 -12.76 16.52 14.54
C ARG A 138 -11.32 16.79 14.11
N GLY A 139 -10.40 15.91 14.51
CA GLY A 139 -9.00 16.00 14.09
C GLY A 139 -8.83 15.95 12.57
N ARG A 140 -9.62 15.11 11.88
CA ARG A 140 -9.65 15.06 10.40
C ARG A 140 -10.05 16.40 9.78
N ILE A 141 -11.16 16.99 10.22
CA ILE A 141 -11.67 18.28 9.68
C ILE A 141 -10.66 19.41 9.88
N GLU A 142 -10.04 19.51 11.06
CA GLU A 142 -9.00 20.52 11.33
C GLU A 142 -7.79 20.35 10.42
N TRP A 143 -7.37 19.09 10.21
CA TRP A 143 -6.27 18.76 9.31
C TRP A 143 -6.61 19.07 7.85
N GLU A 144 -7.81 18.74 7.39
CA GLU A 144 -8.32 19.08 6.05
C GLU A 144 -8.30 20.58 5.83
N ARG A 145 -8.86 21.36 6.76
CA ARG A 145 -8.84 22.83 6.71
C ARG A 145 -7.40 23.35 6.61
N LYS A 146 -6.48 22.84 7.42
CA LYS A 146 -5.06 23.21 7.38
C LYS A 146 -4.43 22.90 6.02
N LYS A 147 -4.74 21.75 5.41
CA LYS A 147 -4.23 21.36 4.09
C LYS A 147 -4.82 22.20 2.96
N VAL A 148 -6.10 22.53 3.01
CA VAL A 148 -6.76 23.45 2.08
C VAL A 148 -6.10 24.83 2.14
N LEU A 149 -5.91 25.39 3.34
CA LEU A 149 -5.22 26.66 3.52
C LEU A 149 -3.76 26.62 3.00
N GLN A 150 -3.05 25.51 3.23
CA GLN A 150 -1.70 25.32 2.67
C GLN A 150 -1.70 25.29 1.13
N GLY A 151 -2.71 24.66 0.52
CA GLY A 151 -2.92 24.64 -0.93
C GLY A 151 -3.21 26.03 -1.49
N LEU A 152 -4.11 26.79 -0.84
CA LEU A 152 -4.43 28.18 -1.20
C LEU A 152 -3.19 29.08 -1.13
N LYS A 153 -2.37 28.97 -0.07
CA LYS A 153 -1.11 29.72 0.06
C LYS A 153 -0.14 29.46 -1.10
N ARG A 154 -0.14 28.25 -1.67
CA ARG A 154 0.70 27.88 -2.83
C ARG A 154 0.07 28.25 -4.18
N LYS A 155 -1.15 28.79 -4.19
CA LYS A 155 -1.88 29.17 -5.42
C LYS A 155 -1.94 28.01 -6.43
N GLY A 156 -2.14 26.78 -5.94
CA GLY A 156 -2.19 25.58 -6.78
C GLY A 156 -0.85 24.99 -7.25
N ARG A 157 0.29 25.61 -6.92
CA ARG A 157 1.62 25.06 -7.29
C ARG A 157 1.93 23.79 -6.49
N LEU A 158 2.20 22.69 -7.20
CA LEU A 158 2.58 21.41 -6.60
C LEU A 158 4.08 21.37 -6.29
N THR A 159 4.44 20.79 -5.14
CA THR A 159 5.82 20.39 -4.89
C THR A 159 6.14 19.13 -5.68
N LYS A 160 7.41 18.94 -6.03
CA LYS A 160 7.88 17.73 -6.74
C LYS A 160 7.40 16.45 -6.04
N GLU A 161 7.53 16.38 -4.73
CA GLU A 161 7.07 15.24 -3.92
C GLU A 161 5.58 14.93 -4.10
N VAL A 162 4.71 15.95 -4.10
CA VAL A 162 3.27 15.77 -4.27
C VAL A 162 2.93 15.37 -5.71
N ALA A 163 3.61 15.95 -6.70
CA ALA A 163 3.44 15.56 -8.08
C ALA A 163 3.83 14.08 -8.29
N LEU A 164 4.99 13.66 -7.75
CA LEU A 164 5.44 12.27 -7.84
C LEU A 164 4.50 11.30 -7.14
N ALA A 165 4.05 11.62 -5.93
CA ALA A 165 3.11 10.77 -5.19
C ALA A 165 1.75 10.59 -5.90
N ARG A 166 1.36 11.53 -6.77
CA ARG A 166 0.15 11.42 -7.60
C ARG A 166 0.39 10.59 -8.86
N THR A 167 1.58 10.67 -9.45
CA THR A 167 1.86 10.09 -10.78
C THR A 167 2.56 8.74 -10.77
N GLU A 168 3.30 8.44 -9.71
CA GLU A 168 4.12 7.24 -9.54
C GLU A 168 3.51 6.36 -8.45
N ARG A 169 3.28 5.09 -8.78
CA ARG A 169 2.81 4.10 -7.80
C ARG A 169 3.99 3.53 -7.03
N GLU A 170 3.80 3.35 -5.74
CA GLU A 170 4.73 2.64 -4.87
C GLU A 170 3.97 1.75 -3.89
N SER A 171 4.56 0.59 -3.58
CA SER A 171 4.05 -0.34 -2.58
C SER A 171 5.17 -0.68 -1.59
N LEU A 172 4.93 -0.43 -0.30
CA LEU A 172 5.84 -0.81 0.77
C LEU A 172 5.31 -2.09 1.41
N TYR A 173 6.09 -3.15 1.28
CA TYR A 173 5.84 -4.42 1.96
C TYR A 173 6.79 -4.59 3.14
N ARG A 174 6.29 -5.13 4.25
CA ARG A 174 7.08 -5.53 5.41
C ARG A 174 6.78 -6.98 5.77
N SER A 175 7.84 -7.78 5.86
CA SER A 175 7.72 -9.19 6.22
C SER A 175 7.38 -9.38 7.71
N PRO A 176 6.82 -10.54 8.08
CA PRO A 176 6.84 -10.99 9.47
C PRO A 176 8.27 -11.18 9.99
N PHE A 177 8.41 -11.40 11.29
CA PHE A 177 9.71 -11.68 11.90
C PHE A 177 10.20 -13.08 11.52
N LEU A 178 11.38 -13.13 10.89
CA LEU A 178 12.07 -14.33 10.50
C LEU A 178 13.10 -14.72 11.57
N SER A 179 13.35 -16.02 11.73
CA SER A 179 14.35 -16.59 12.64
C SER A 179 15.78 -16.44 12.09
N THR A 180 16.19 -15.21 11.82
CA THR A 180 17.50 -14.89 11.26
C THR A 180 18.07 -13.58 11.81
N SER A 181 19.38 -13.43 11.67
CA SER A 181 20.08 -12.19 12.02
C SER A 181 19.98 -11.18 10.88
N THR A 182 19.89 -9.90 11.23
CA THR A 182 19.86 -8.79 10.27
C THR A 182 21.02 -8.89 9.28
N LYS A 183 22.26 -9.15 9.76
CA LYS A 183 23.45 -9.28 8.92
C LYS A 183 23.34 -10.36 7.83
N LYS A 184 22.69 -11.49 8.14
CA LYS A 184 22.52 -12.61 7.18
C LYS A 184 21.47 -12.24 6.13
N LEU A 185 20.36 -11.62 6.56
CA LEU A 185 19.27 -11.18 5.71
C LEU A 185 19.70 -10.01 4.81
N THR A 186 20.50 -9.07 5.32
CA THR A 186 21.06 -7.93 4.55
C THR A 186 21.84 -8.39 3.32
N ARG A 187 22.61 -9.49 3.43
CA ARG A 187 23.35 -10.05 2.28
C ARG A 187 22.45 -10.55 1.16
N VAL A 188 21.19 -10.90 1.44
CA VAL A 188 20.21 -11.27 0.41
C VAL A 188 19.56 -10.00 -0.13
N MET A 189 19.11 -9.09 0.73
CA MET A 189 18.42 -7.87 0.32
C MET A 189 19.26 -6.99 -0.61
N HIS A 190 20.56 -6.82 -0.32
CA HIS A 190 21.46 -6.06 -1.19
C HIS A 190 21.60 -6.69 -2.59
N GLN A 191 21.47 -8.02 -2.71
CA GLN A 191 21.53 -8.71 -4.01
C GLN A 191 20.26 -8.46 -4.84
N LEU A 192 19.13 -8.17 -4.22
CA LEU A 192 17.84 -7.94 -4.88
C LEU A 192 17.59 -6.47 -5.19
N ALA A 193 18.18 -5.55 -4.42
CA ALA A 193 18.03 -4.12 -4.60
C ALA A 193 18.34 -3.71 -6.05
N GLY A 194 17.38 -3.07 -6.71
CA GLY A 194 17.52 -2.63 -8.10
C GLY A 194 17.23 -3.70 -9.16
N LYS A 195 16.85 -4.92 -8.82
CA LYS A 195 16.37 -5.91 -9.81
C LYS A 195 14.87 -5.77 -10.04
N THR A 196 14.37 -6.29 -11.16
CA THR A 196 12.92 -6.45 -11.32
C THR A 196 12.41 -7.52 -10.35
N VAL A 197 11.11 -7.53 -10.07
CA VAL A 197 10.54 -8.53 -9.15
C VAL A 197 10.75 -9.95 -9.70
N GLU A 198 10.59 -10.16 -11.00
CA GLU A 198 10.78 -11.45 -11.67
C GLU A 198 12.26 -11.89 -11.63
N GLU A 199 13.18 -11.00 -11.99
CA GLU A 199 14.62 -11.25 -11.87
C GLU A 199 15.02 -11.61 -10.43
N ALA A 200 14.46 -10.91 -9.45
CA ALA A 200 14.72 -11.17 -8.04
C ALA A 200 14.19 -12.54 -7.57
N LEU A 201 13.00 -12.95 -8.02
CA LEU A 201 12.43 -14.28 -7.72
C LEU A 201 13.31 -15.39 -8.30
N ILE A 202 13.78 -15.25 -9.53
CA ILE A 202 14.71 -16.19 -10.16
C ILE A 202 16.01 -16.28 -9.35
N GLN A 203 16.57 -15.15 -8.94
CA GLN A 203 17.80 -15.10 -8.14
C GLN A 203 17.64 -15.75 -6.77
N LEU A 204 16.46 -15.64 -6.16
CA LEU A 204 16.15 -16.28 -4.88
C LEU A 204 15.96 -17.78 -5.02
N ARG A 205 15.32 -18.24 -6.10
CA ARG A 205 15.10 -19.66 -6.39
C ARG A 205 16.42 -20.44 -6.46
N PHE A 206 17.44 -19.87 -7.08
CA PHE A 206 18.77 -20.51 -7.20
C PHE A 206 19.74 -20.14 -6.08
N SER A 207 19.28 -19.44 -5.03
CA SER A 207 20.14 -19.04 -3.92
C SER A 207 20.28 -20.17 -2.91
N LYS A 208 21.53 -20.55 -2.60
CA LYS A 208 21.85 -21.53 -1.55
C LYS A 208 21.52 -21.10 -0.11
N LYS A 209 21.12 -19.85 0.11
CA LYS A 209 20.88 -19.31 1.46
C LYS A 209 19.49 -19.73 1.93
N LYS A 210 19.38 -20.38 3.09
CA LYS A 210 18.08 -20.77 3.70
C LYS A 210 17.05 -19.63 3.73
N VAL A 211 17.51 -18.43 4.09
CA VAL A 211 16.69 -17.22 4.18
C VAL A 211 16.10 -16.79 2.84
N ALA A 212 16.67 -17.20 1.70
CA ALA A 212 16.17 -16.84 0.39
C ALA A 212 14.75 -17.38 0.13
N LEU A 213 14.41 -18.54 0.69
CA LEU A 213 13.08 -19.13 0.56
C LEU A 213 12.01 -18.28 1.24
N ASP A 214 12.29 -17.79 2.46
CA ASP A 214 11.37 -16.90 3.18
C ASP A 214 11.22 -15.55 2.47
N VAL A 215 12.31 -15.03 1.92
CA VAL A 215 12.31 -13.79 1.15
C VAL A 215 11.52 -13.96 -0.15
N MET A 216 11.63 -15.10 -0.82
CA MET A 216 10.89 -15.41 -2.04
C MET A 216 9.38 -15.39 -1.78
N LYS A 217 8.92 -16.05 -0.69
CA LYS A 217 7.52 -16.02 -0.26
C LYS A 217 7.04 -14.60 0.02
N GLY A 218 7.82 -13.83 0.79
CA GLY A 218 7.45 -12.44 1.08
C GLY A 218 7.46 -11.55 -0.16
N LEU A 219 8.31 -11.81 -1.14
CA LEU A 219 8.33 -11.06 -2.41
C LEU A 219 7.13 -11.42 -3.31
N GLN A 220 6.66 -12.68 -3.29
CA GLN A 220 5.40 -13.06 -3.95
C GLN A 220 4.22 -12.32 -3.31
N VAL A 221 4.11 -12.33 -1.99
CA VAL A 221 3.05 -11.59 -1.27
C VAL A 221 3.13 -10.09 -1.57
N ALA A 222 4.33 -9.50 -1.54
CA ALA A 222 4.52 -8.08 -1.87
C ALA A 222 4.07 -7.73 -3.30
N ARG A 223 4.33 -8.63 -4.25
CA ARG A 223 3.91 -8.48 -5.65
C ARG A 223 2.39 -8.50 -5.74
N ASP A 224 1.76 -9.48 -5.11
CA ASP A 224 0.31 -9.67 -5.18
C ASP A 224 -0.43 -8.51 -4.48
N GLU A 225 0.08 -8.05 -3.33
CA GLU A 225 -0.40 -6.83 -2.65
C GLU A 225 -0.22 -5.57 -3.50
N ALA A 226 0.87 -5.45 -4.25
CA ALA A 226 1.11 -4.30 -5.13
C ALA A 226 0.16 -4.30 -6.34
N ILE A 227 -0.11 -5.47 -6.92
CA ILE A 227 -1.06 -5.61 -8.03
C ILE A 227 -2.47 -5.29 -7.54
N VAL A 228 -2.93 -5.94 -6.47
CA VAL A 228 -4.31 -5.78 -5.97
C VAL A 228 -4.52 -4.42 -5.31
N GLY A 229 -3.62 -4.03 -4.40
CA GLY A 229 -3.78 -2.83 -3.58
C GLY A 229 -3.40 -1.52 -4.29
N ARG A 230 -2.42 -1.55 -5.20
CA ARG A 230 -1.92 -0.35 -5.90
C ARG A 230 -2.18 -0.36 -7.41
N GLY A 231 -2.66 -1.47 -7.98
CA GLY A 231 -2.87 -1.60 -9.42
C GLY A 231 -1.57 -1.61 -10.22
N MET A 232 -0.44 -1.98 -9.60
CA MET A 232 0.87 -1.96 -10.26
C MET A 232 1.00 -3.12 -11.25
N GLY A 233 1.76 -2.92 -12.33
CA GLY A 233 2.10 -4.01 -13.25
C GLY A 233 0.96 -4.52 -14.13
N LEU A 234 -0.22 -3.89 -14.10
CA LEU A 234 -1.38 -4.30 -14.92
C LEU A 234 -1.24 -3.97 -16.42
N GLY A 235 -0.23 -3.18 -16.82
CA GLY A 235 -0.03 -2.80 -18.22
C GLY A 235 -0.93 -1.64 -18.64
N GLN A 236 -0.80 -1.20 -19.88
CA GLN A 236 -1.70 -0.24 -20.52
C GLN A 236 -2.74 -0.89 -21.43
N ALA A 237 -2.63 -2.20 -21.69
CA ALA A 237 -3.60 -2.90 -22.53
C ALA A 237 -4.95 -2.97 -21.80
N ASP A 238 -6.01 -2.61 -22.51
CA ASP A 238 -7.36 -2.81 -22.03
C ASP A 238 -7.59 -4.31 -21.89
N ALA A 239 -7.86 -4.77 -20.66
CA ALA A 239 -8.08 -6.19 -20.39
C ALA A 239 -9.10 -6.78 -21.37
N LYS A 240 -10.13 -6.02 -21.71
CA LYS A 240 -11.15 -6.38 -22.69
C LYS A 240 -10.57 -6.76 -24.05
N GLU A 241 -9.64 -5.97 -24.59
CA GLU A 241 -9.00 -6.26 -25.88
C GLU A 241 -8.16 -7.53 -25.82
N VAL A 242 -7.48 -7.77 -24.69
CA VAL A 242 -6.69 -9.00 -24.50
C VAL A 242 -7.60 -10.22 -24.42
N TRP A 243 -8.73 -10.12 -23.71
CA TRP A 243 -9.74 -11.16 -23.64
C TRP A 243 -10.39 -11.46 -25.00
N GLU A 244 -10.65 -10.42 -25.79
CA GLU A 244 -11.17 -10.57 -27.16
C GLU A 244 -10.15 -11.30 -28.06
N ARG A 245 -8.88 -10.87 -28.06
CA ARG A 245 -7.82 -11.58 -28.80
C ARG A 245 -7.63 -13.03 -28.33
N ALA A 246 -7.73 -13.28 -27.02
CA ALA A 246 -7.66 -14.63 -26.47
C ALA A 246 -8.79 -15.53 -26.97
N ARG A 247 -10.01 -14.97 -27.04
CA ARG A 247 -11.17 -15.66 -27.60
C ARG A 247 -10.98 -15.95 -29.10
N ASP A 248 -10.50 -14.97 -29.86
CA ASP A 248 -10.35 -15.08 -31.31
C ASP A 248 -9.22 -16.06 -31.70
N GLU A 249 -8.10 -16.04 -30.98
CA GLU A 249 -6.94 -16.93 -31.23
C GLU A 249 -7.08 -18.32 -30.56
N GLY A 250 -8.08 -18.52 -29.71
CA GLY A 250 -8.26 -19.76 -28.95
C GLY A 250 -7.13 -20.07 -27.96
N LYS A 251 -6.32 -19.07 -27.59
CA LYS A 251 -5.20 -19.19 -26.64
C LYS A 251 -5.60 -18.68 -25.26
N THR A 252 -4.87 -19.09 -24.23
CA THR A 252 -5.06 -18.51 -22.90
C THR A 252 -4.52 -17.07 -22.87
N VAL A 253 -5.14 -16.18 -22.08
CA VAL A 253 -4.70 -14.78 -21.89
C VAL A 253 -3.21 -14.70 -21.52
N GLU A 254 -2.77 -15.64 -20.67
CA GLU A 254 -1.38 -15.71 -20.23
C GLU A 254 -0.41 -16.02 -21.38
N GLU A 255 -0.78 -16.85 -22.36
CA GLU A 255 0.08 -17.17 -23.51
C GLU A 255 0.22 -16.02 -24.51
N ILE A 256 -0.77 -15.14 -24.56
CA ILE A 256 -0.76 -13.97 -25.44
C ILE A 256 0.10 -12.86 -24.84
N GLU A 257 -0.07 -12.60 -23.54
CA GLU A 257 0.63 -11.53 -22.85
C GLU A 257 2.08 -11.87 -22.50
N THR A 258 2.43 -13.15 -22.36
CA THR A 258 3.73 -13.52 -21.78
C THR A 258 4.51 -14.51 -22.65
N ASP A 259 5.81 -14.25 -22.79
CA ASP A 259 6.76 -15.16 -23.42
C ASP A 259 7.37 -16.11 -22.39
N PRO A 260 7.59 -17.39 -22.73
CA PRO A 260 8.34 -18.30 -21.85
C PRO A 260 9.78 -17.78 -21.68
N TYR A 261 10.12 -17.41 -20.45
CA TYR A 261 11.43 -16.86 -20.08
C TYR A 261 12.44 -17.94 -19.69
N LEU A 262 11.98 -19.04 -19.06
CA LEU A 262 12.75 -20.28 -18.86
C LEU A 262 11.90 -21.49 -19.22
N ALA A 263 12.56 -22.61 -19.50
CA ALA A 263 11.94 -23.92 -19.77
C ALA A 263 11.04 -24.43 -18.62
N ASP A 264 11.22 -23.91 -17.41
CA ASP A 264 10.44 -24.27 -16.22
C ASP A 264 9.02 -23.65 -16.20
N GLY A 265 8.61 -22.96 -17.26
CA GLY A 265 7.30 -22.33 -17.38
C GLY A 265 7.20 -20.92 -16.78
N THR A 266 8.30 -20.32 -16.32
CA THR A 266 8.30 -18.90 -15.93
C THR A 266 8.10 -18.04 -17.16
N ARG A 267 7.06 -17.21 -17.17
CA ARG A 267 6.74 -16.34 -18.30
C ARG A 267 7.06 -14.88 -17.98
N LYS A 268 7.49 -14.13 -18.98
CA LYS A 268 7.79 -12.69 -18.91
C LYS A 268 6.80 -11.93 -19.78
N ARG A 269 6.25 -10.82 -19.29
CA ARG A 269 5.33 -10.00 -20.10
C ARG A 269 5.99 -9.48 -21.38
N ARG A 270 5.23 -9.53 -22.47
CA ARG A 270 5.58 -8.99 -23.78
C ARG A 270 5.55 -7.47 -23.74
N ALA A 271 6.48 -6.88 -24.48
CA ALA A 271 6.57 -5.45 -24.66
C ALA A 271 5.32 -4.91 -25.36
N VAL A 272 4.61 -3.98 -24.72
CA VAL A 272 3.48 -3.29 -25.35
C VAL A 272 3.96 -2.06 -26.13
N GLN A 273 5.04 -1.42 -25.68
CA GLN A 273 5.59 -0.20 -26.27
C GLN A 273 6.99 -0.43 -26.85
N GLN A 274 7.43 0.51 -27.69
CA GLN A 274 8.81 0.50 -28.17
C GLN A 274 9.76 0.61 -26.97
N PRO A 275 10.75 -0.30 -26.86
CA PRO A 275 11.62 -0.33 -25.70
C PRO A 275 12.49 0.93 -25.62
N LYS A 276 12.52 1.58 -24.44
CA LYS A 276 13.34 2.76 -24.15
C LYS A 276 14.64 2.34 -23.46
N LEU A 277 15.78 2.73 -24.03
CA LEU A 277 17.07 2.59 -23.36
C LEU A 277 17.21 3.66 -22.28
N ILE A 278 17.33 3.23 -21.02
CA ILE A 278 17.46 4.11 -19.85
C ILE A 278 18.81 3.90 -19.16
N GLU A 279 19.27 4.95 -18.46
CA GLU A 279 20.42 4.87 -17.57
C GLU A 279 19.97 4.80 -16.12
N LEU A 280 20.39 3.73 -15.42
CA LEU A 280 20.15 3.56 -14.00
C LEU A 280 21.04 4.51 -13.18
N LYS A 281 20.68 4.69 -11.91
CA LYS A 281 21.47 5.49 -10.96
C LYS A 281 22.91 4.98 -10.81
N ASP A 282 23.10 3.67 -10.98
CA ASP A 282 24.41 3.01 -10.89
C ASP A 282 25.26 3.18 -12.17
N GLY A 283 24.74 3.86 -13.20
CA GLY A 283 25.40 4.08 -14.49
C GLY A 283 25.19 2.94 -15.51
N ARG A 284 24.61 1.81 -15.10
CA ARG A 284 24.24 0.72 -16.01
C ARG A 284 23.11 1.15 -16.94
N LYS A 285 23.15 0.70 -18.19
CA LYS A 285 22.08 0.89 -19.16
C LYS A 285 21.12 -0.29 -19.09
N LYS A 286 19.81 -0.02 -19.11
CA LYS A 286 18.76 -1.04 -19.15
C LYS A 286 17.80 -0.71 -20.28
N LEU A 287 17.40 -1.72 -21.04
CA LEU A 287 16.35 -1.62 -22.02
C LEU A 287 15.01 -1.92 -21.33
N VAL A 288 14.14 -0.92 -21.24
CA VAL A 288 12.81 -1.05 -20.61
C VAL A 288 11.77 -1.15 -21.71
N ALA A 289 11.13 -2.31 -21.77
CA ALA A 289 10.00 -2.58 -22.66
C ALA A 289 8.70 -1.99 -22.11
N ASP A 290 8.38 -2.32 -20.84
CA ASP A 290 7.12 -1.93 -20.21
C ASP A 290 7.35 -0.93 -19.06
N PRO A 291 6.71 0.26 -19.09
CA PRO A 291 6.86 1.26 -18.04
C PRO A 291 6.18 0.86 -16.72
N THR A 292 5.21 -0.05 -16.77
CA THR A 292 4.47 -0.53 -15.60
C THR A 292 5.16 -1.70 -14.89
N GLU A 293 6.21 -2.28 -15.47
CA GLU A 293 6.95 -3.39 -14.87
C GLU A 293 7.44 -3.00 -13.47
N MET A 294 7.26 -3.90 -12.50
CA MET A 294 7.63 -3.64 -11.12
C MET A 294 9.10 -3.99 -10.87
N TYR A 295 9.78 -3.12 -10.14
CA TYR A 295 11.12 -3.37 -9.66
C TYR A 295 11.28 -3.03 -8.19
N ILE A 296 12.32 -3.61 -7.59
CA ILE A 296 12.69 -3.37 -6.21
C ILE A 296 13.50 -2.07 -6.14
N ALA A 297 12.84 -0.98 -5.76
CA ALA A 297 13.46 0.33 -5.62
C ALA A 297 14.39 0.39 -4.40
N GLN A 298 13.93 -0.12 -3.27
CA GLN A 298 14.71 -0.21 -2.04
C GLN A 298 14.42 -1.53 -1.35
N ALA A 299 15.44 -2.11 -0.72
CA ALA A 299 15.31 -3.30 0.11
C ALA A 299 16.20 -3.14 1.33
N TRP A 300 15.62 -3.22 2.52
CA TRP A 300 16.34 -3.08 3.78
C TRP A 300 15.81 -4.05 4.84
N VAL A 301 16.52 -4.10 5.96
CA VAL A 301 16.28 -5.08 7.02
C VAL A 301 16.12 -4.36 8.35
N GLY A 302 15.10 -4.75 9.12
CA GLY A 302 14.85 -4.29 10.47
C GLY A 302 15.11 -5.41 11.50
N PRO A 303 15.64 -5.07 12.69
CA PRO A 303 15.68 -6.02 13.79
C PRO A 303 14.26 -6.37 14.29
N GLY A 304 14.07 -7.60 14.75
CA GLY A 304 12.89 -8.01 15.51
C GLY A 304 13.22 -8.23 16.98
N GLU A 305 12.30 -8.88 17.69
CA GLU A 305 12.48 -9.27 19.08
C GLU A 305 13.60 -10.31 19.24
N TYR A 306 14.26 -10.30 20.40
CA TYR A 306 15.39 -11.15 20.68
C TYR A 306 15.12 -12.07 21.87
N GLY A 307 15.27 -13.38 21.64
CA GLY A 307 15.39 -14.35 22.72
C GLY A 307 16.79 -14.27 23.34
N LYS A 308 16.90 -14.66 24.62
CA LYS A 308 18.16 -14.72 25.35
C LYS A 308 18.29 -16.10 25.99
N SER A 309 19.47 -16.71 25.90
CA SER A 309 19.81 -17.92 26.64
C SER A 309 21.18 -17.77 27.28
N ILE A 310 21.38 -18.39 28.42
CA ILE A 310 22.68 -18.41 29.09
C ILE A 310 23.56 -19.46 28.40
N GLU A 311 24.80 -19.10 28.08
CA GLU A 311 25.82 -20.01 27.58
C GLU A 311 26.86 -20.20 28.69
N CYS A 312 26.81 -21.35 29.35
CA CYS A 312 27.76 -21.72 30.40
C CYS A 312 29.13 -22.02 29.80
N ARG A 313 30.19 -21.42 30.34
CA ARG A 313 31.58 -21.63 29.93
C ARG A 313 32.41 -22.17 31.10
N ALA A 314 33.63 -22.63 30.81
CA ALA A 314 34.56 -23.08 31.84
C ALA A 314 34.87 -21.97 32.87
N GLN A 315 35.33 -22.38 34.05
CA GLN A 315 35.71 -21.46 35.15
C GLN A 315 34.57 -20.56 35.66
N GLY A 316 33.34 -21.07 35.67
CA GLY A 316 32.17 -20.32 36.20
C GLY A 316 31.76 -19.10 35.36
N ARG A 317 32.30 -18.93 34.16
CA ARG A 317 31.93 -17.81 33.26
C ARG A 317 30.58 -18.09 32.59
N MET A 318 29.72 -17.08 32.53
CA MET A 318 28.42 -17.17 31.87
C MET A 318 28.26 -16.06 30.83
N ASN A 319 28.08 -16.44 29.58
CA ASN A 319 27.77 -15.52 28.49
C ASN A 319 26.26 -15.49 28.24
N LEU A 320 25.76 -14.40 27.63
CA LEU A 320 24.38 -14.29 27.19
C LEU A 320 24.28 -14.42 25.67
N LEU A 321 23.82 -15.57 25.19
CA LEU A 321 23.54 -15.79 23.78
C LEU A 321 22.22 -15.11 23.39
N ARG A 322 22.23 -14.40 22.25
CA ARG A 322 21.06 -13.67 21.74
C ARG A 322 20.51 -14.36 20.49
N HIS A 323 19.30 -14.91 20.59
CA HIS A 323 18.55 -15.47 19.48
C HIS A 323 17.82 -14.36 18.75
N ARG A 324 18.35 -13.98 17.58
CA ARG A 324 17.84 -12.82 16.85
C ARG A 324 16.73 -13.22 15.89
N THR A 325 15.69 -12.40 15.86
CA THR A 325 14.77 -12.34 14.72
C THR A 325 14.98 -11.05 13.93
N ALA A 326 14.57 -11.06 12.67
CA ALA A 326 14.68 -9.91 11.77
C ALA A 326 13.49 -9.89 10.79
N SER A 327 13.06 -8.70 10.40
CA SER A 327 12.10 -8.50 9.31
C SER A 327 12.80 -7.82 8.15
N PHE A 328 12.33 -8.01 6.93
CA PHE A 328 12.77 -7.22 5.79
C PHE A 328 11.64 -6.35 5.27
N SER A 329 12.00 -5.27 4.61
CA SER A 329 11.07 -4.37 3.95
C SER A 329 11.53 -4.13 2.53
N VAL A 330 10.58 -4.19 1.61
CA VAL A 330 10.80 -3.97 0.18
C VAL A 330 9.88 -2.86 -0.29
N LEU A 331 10.45 -1.89 -0.97
CA LEU A 331 9.70 -0.84 -1.64
C LEU A 331 9.70 -1.15 -3.13
N LEU A 332 8.52 -1.48 -3.65
CA LEU A 332 8.26 -1.74 -5.06
C LEU A 332 7.84 -0.46 -5.75
N LYS A 333 8.40 -0.20 -6.94
CA LYS A 333 8.04 0.90 -7.85
C LYS A 333 7.90 0.38 -9.27
N GLU A 334 7.26 1.16 -10.12
CA GLU A 334 7.17 0.88 -11.56
C GLU A 334 8.40 1.45 -12.31
N GLU A 335 8.80 0.82 -13.40
CA GLU A 335 9.90 1.26 -14.28
C GLU A 335 9.72 2.69 -14.82
N LYS A 336 8.48 3.21 -14.89
CA LYS A 336 8.16 4.63 -15.14
C LYS A 336 8.99 5.57 -14.27
N THR A 337 9.22 5.21 -13.01
CA THR A 337 10.02 6.02 -12.08
C THR A 337 11.50 6.06 -12.48
N ARG A 338 12.04 4.96 -13.03
CA ARG A 338 13.41 4.89 -13.56
C ARG A 338 13.57 5.66 -14.85
N MET A 339 12.57 5.59 -15.74
CA MET A 339 12.53 6.41 -16.95
C MET A 339 12.62 7.90 -16.61
N ARG A 340 11.81 8.37 -15.63
CA ARG A 340 11.89 9.75 -15.15
C ARG A 340 13.28 10.07 -14.57
N ILE A 341 13.83 9.20 -13.71
CA ILE A 341 15.15 9.43 -13.11
C ILE A 341 16.22 9.53 -14.22
N SER A 342 16.15 8.70 -15.24
CA SER A 342 17.05 8.75 -16.41
C SER A 342 16.90 10.07 -17.16
N ASP A 343 15.67 10.54 -17.40
CA ASP A 343 15.41 11.82 -18.05
C ASP A 343 15.91 13.00 -17.20
N GLU A 344 15.78 12.93 -15.87
CA GLU A 344 16.34 13.92 -14.93
C GLU A 344 17.88 13.90 -14.92
N ILE A 345 18.50 12.72 -15.01
CA ILE A 345 19.96 12.59 -15.12
C ILE A 345 20.43 13.20 -16.44
N LYS A 346 19.76 12.89 -17.56
CA LYS A 346 20.07 13.45 -18.87
C LYS A 346 19.96 14.98 -18.85
N LYS A 347 18.83 15.51 -18.38
CA LYS A 347 18.62 16.96 -18.23
C LYS A 347 19.67 17.60 -17.32
N LYS A 348 20.09 16.94 -16.24
CA LYS A 348 21.16 17.44 -15.36
C LYS A 348 22.51 17.47 -16.06
N ARG A 349 22.80 16.52 -16.95
CA ARG A 349 24.02 16.53 -17.77
C ARG A 349 23.96 17.60 -18.85
N ASP A 350 22.82 17.76 -19.53
CA ASP A 350 22.61 18.80 -20.54
C ASP A 350 22.73 20.21 -19.93
N ASN A 351 22.25 20.38 -18.69
CA ASN A 351 22.38 21.63 -17.94
C ASN A 351 23.79 21.85 -17.36
N ARG A 352 24.69 20.86 -17.36
CA ARG A 352 26.05 21.03 -16.87
C ARG A 352 26.82 21.86 -17.89
N LYS A 353 27.42 22.96 -17.44
CA LYS A 353 28.30 23.78 -18.28
C LYS A 353 29.43 22.93 -18.87
N LEU A 354 29.75 23.18 -20.12
CA LEU A 354 30.91 22.58 -20.79
C LEU A 354 32.19 22.94 -20.02
N TRP A 355 33.13 22.00 -19.95
CA TRP A 355 34.44 22.28 -19.38
C TRP A 355 35.18 23.26 -20.30
N GLN A 356 35.62 24.39 -19.72
CA GLN A 356 36.43 25.39 -20.41
C GLN A 356 37.88 25.27 -19.91
N PRO A 357 38.89 25.35 -20.79
CA PRO A 357 40.29 25.25 -20.38
C PRO A 357 40.71 26.39 -19.43
N LEU A 358 40.20 27.60 -19.66
CA LEU A 358 40.41 28.79 -18.83
C LEU A 358 39.04 29.31 -18.36
N PRO A 359 38.52 28.85 -17.21
CA PRO A 359 37.23 29.29 -16.73
C PRO A 359 37.31 30.61 -15.97
N ASP A 360 36.34 31.49 -16.19
CA ASP A 360 36.17 32.74 -15.44
C ASP A 360 35.72 32.42 -14.00
N ARG A 361 36.71 32.30 -13.09
CA ARG A 361 36.44 32.13 -11.66
C ARG A 361 36.29 33.50 -11.02
N PRO A 362 35.22 33.74 -10.24
CA PRO A 362 35.08 35.01 -9.54
C PRO A 362 36.21 35.19 -8.54
N VAL A 363 36.79 36.38 -8.48
CA VAL A 363 37.70 36.77 -7.40
C VAL A 363 36.87 36.82 -6.12
N THR A 364 37.10 35.87 -5.22
CA THR A 364 36.27 35.70 -4.01
C THR A 364 36.61 36.69 -2.90
N THR A 365 37.69 37.45 -3.05
CA THR A 365 38.17 38.41 -2.05
C THR A 365 37.80 39.84 -2.47
N GLN A 366 37.15 40.56 -1.57
CA GLN A 366 36.84 41.98 -1.75
C GLN A 366 37.90 42.82 -1.03
N ARG A 367 38.46 43.82 -1.73
CA ARG A 367 39.32 44.86 -1.15
C ARG A 367 38.60 46.21 -1.30
N GLN A 368 38.91 47.15 -0.40
CA GLN A 368 38.30 48.48 -0.40
C GLN A 368 38.92 49.43 -1.45
N PHE A 369 39.93 48.96 -2.19
CA PHE A 369 40.63 49.71 -3.23
C PHE A 369 40.85 48.83 -4.46
N CYS A 370 40.91 49.47 -5.63
CA CYS A 370 41.25 48.82 -6.90
C CYS A 370 42.73 48.42 -6.90
N LEU A 371 43.03 47.22 -7.39
CA LEU A 371 44.41 46.72 -7.54
C LEU A 371 44.96 46.92 -8.95
N TRP A 372 44.06 46.87 -9.93
CA TRP A 372 44.28 47.08 -11.35
C TRP A 372 43.01 47.66 -11.95
#